data_AF-A0A6P0IYW7-F1
#
_entry.id   AF-A0A6P0IYW7-F1
#
_cell.length_a   1.000
_cell.length_b   1.000
_cell.length_c   1.000
_cell.angle_alpha   90.00
_cell.angle_beta   90.00
_cell.angle_gamma   90.00
#
_symmetry.space_group_name_H-M   'P 1'
#
loop_
_entity.id
_entity.type
_entity.pdbx_description
1 polymer ?
#
loop_
_entity_poly.entity_id
_entity_poly.type
_entity_poly.pdbx_seq_one_letter_code
_entity_poly.pdbx_strand_id
1 'polypeptide(L)'
;MPPRGVSNPQGWLLFAAASFLVSVPVFFQAPLVRLLPLLSLAITLAWVWLGVKLLQRPSTQVWGDLLLGFSWSWLAGSLYWGWLRTEPLWHLPVEAIGLPFALWGLWRGWGKVGNLFYLGSLFGTAMTDIYFYLTHLIPYWRQVMVVEPVLAKPIFQNAIAQVQTPWGISWAVVLVATLGIVGLWSLTKEQPHWWTFSGAVLSTIVVDSLFWLAANLA
;
A
#
# COMPACT_ATOMS: atom_id res chain seq x y z
N MET A 1 -31.11 -11.63 21.46
CA MET A 1 -30.39 -10.89 20.40
C MET A 1 -31.21 -9.66 20.01
N PRO A 2 -30.78 -8.46 20.41
CA PRO A 2 -31.06 -7.21 19.70
C PRO A 2 -29.73 -6.55 19.21
N PRO A 3 -29.80 -5.54 18.32
CA PRO A 3 -29.02 -5.43 17.10
C PRO A 3 -27.64 -4.79 17.32
N ARG A 4 -26.62 -5.17 16.56
CA ARG A 4 -25.33 -4.44 16.57
C ARG A 4 -25.15 -3.60 15.32
N GLY A 5 -25.98 -2.58 15.21
CA GLY A 5 -25.61 -1.30 14.59
C GLY A 5 -24.86 -0.42 15.60
N VAL A 6 -23.92 -0.99 16.36
CA VAL A 6 -23.03 -0.19 17.21
C VAL A 6 -21.94 0.32 16.27
N SER A 7 -21.98 1.62 15.97
CA SER A 7 -20.84 2.29 15.35
C SER A 7 -19.60 1.94 16.18
N ASN A 8 -18.57 1.37 15.54
CA ASN A 8 -17.26 1.20 16.15
C ASN A 8 -16.42 2.42 15.75
N PRO A 9 -16.54 3.57 16.44
CA PRO A 9 -15.89 4.80 16.03
C PRO A 9 -14.37 4.65 15.96
N GLN A 10 -13.79 3.83 16.84
CA GLN A 10 -12.36 3.54 16.83
C GLN A 10 -11.96 2.69 15.63
N GLY A 11 -12.75 1.68 15.25
CA GLY A 11 -12.54 0.89 14.05
C GLY A 11 -12.54 1.76 12.78
N TRP A 12 -13.54 2.62 12.62
CA TRP A 12 -13.61 3.55 11.49
C TRP A 12 -12.45 4.54 11.46
N LEU A 13 -12.03 5.04 12.62
CA LEU A 13 -10.87 5.94 12.72
C LEU A 13 -9.57 5.22 12.30
N LEU A 14 -9.39 3.97 12.71
CA LEU A 14 -8.24 3.14 12.31
C LEU A 14 -8.28 2.78 10.83
N PHE A 15 -9.46 2.49 10.28
CA PHE A 15 -9.65 2.28 8.85
C PHE A 15 -9.30 3.53 8.04
N ALA A 16 -9.75 4.70 8.48
CA ALA A 16 -9.45 5.97 7.84
C ALA A 16 -7.95 6.29 7.92
N ALA A 17 -7.32 6.06 9.07
CA ALA A 17 -5.88 6.25 9.23
C ALA A 17 -5.06 5.29 8.36
N ALA A 18 -5.43 4.01 8.31
CA ALA A 18 -4.79 3.04 7.42
C ALA A 18 -4.95 3.43 5.95
N SER A 19 -6.17 3.79 5.53
CA SER A 19 -6.43 4.28 4.17
C SER A 19 -5.59 5.51 3.84
N PHE A 20 -5.46 6.45 4.78
CA PHE A 20 -4.61 7.62 4.63
C PHE A 20 -3.13 7.23 4.46
N LEU A 21 -2.63 6.32 5.29
CA LEU A 21 -1.23 5.88 5.27
C LEU A 21 -0.87 5.03 4.04
N VAL A 22 -1.84 4.48 3.32
CA VAL A 22 -1.59 3.86 2.01
C VAL A 22 -1.69 4.89 0.89
N SER A 23 -2.75 5.70 0.86
CA SER A 23 -3.04 6.57 -0.29
C SER A 23 -2.18 7.82 -0.34
N VAL A 24 -2.02 8.52 0.78
CA VAL A 24 -1.40 9.85 0.79
C VAL A 24 0.10 9.77 0.56
N PRO A 25 0.86 8.87 1.21
CA PRO A 25 2.30 8.75 0.97
C PRO A 25 2.70 8.56 -0.48
N VAL A 26 1.86 7.96 -1.32
CA VAL A 26 2.12 7.85 -2.77
C VAL A 26 2.39 9.22 -3.40
N PHE A 27 1.65 10.26 -3.01
CA PHE A 27 1.81 11.61 -3.56
C PHE A 27 2.93 12.42 -2.92
N PHE A 28 3.43 12.00 -1.75
CA PHE A 28 4.49 12.71 -1.01
C PHE A 28 5.84 12.01 -1.10
N GLN A 29 5.87 10.70 -0.83
CA GLN A 29 7.07 9.88 -0.85
C GLN A 29 7.60 9.69 -2.27
N ALA A 30 6.73 9.50 -3.28
CA ALA A 30 7.18 9.31 -4.66
C ALA A 30 7.96 10.52 -5.23
N PRO A 31 7.53 11.79 -5.09
CA PRO A 31 8.37 12.92 -5.50
C PRO A 31 9.58 13.10 -4.57
N LEU A 32 9.41 12.90 -3.26
CA LEU A 32 10.50 13.06 -2.29
C LEU A 32 11.67 12.12 -2.57
N VAL A 33 11.40 10.83 -2.78
CA VAL A 33 12.44 9.82 -3.00
C VAL A 33 13.15 10.04 -4.34
N ARG A 34 12.48 10.65 -5.32
CA ARG A 34 13.09 11.03 -6.60
C ARG A 34 14.12 12.16 -6.46
N LEU A 35 13.86 13.12 -5.57
CA LEU A 35 14.71 14.29 -5.39
C LEU A 35 15.76 14.09 -4.29
N LEU A 36 15.37 13.46 -3.19
CA LEU A 36 16.14 13.30 -1.96
C LEU A 36 15.98 11.87 -1.41
N PRO A 37 16.52 10.84 -2.10
CA PRO A 37 16.32 9.43 -1.72
C PRO A 37 16.85 9.11 -0.32
N LEU A 38 18.00 9.70 0.07
CA LEU A 38 18.55 9.55 1.41
C LEU A 38 17.69 10.18 2.50
N LEU A 39 17.03 11.32 2.22
CA LEU A 39 16.11 11.95 3.17
C LEU A 39 14.86 11.09 3.34
N SER A 40 14.29 10.58 2.25
CA SER A 40 13.18 9.63 2.29
C SER A 40 13.51 8.42 3.17
N LEU A 41 14.70 7.84 2.98
CA LEU A 41 15.19 6.72 3.79
C LEU A 41 15.39 7.11 5.28
N ALA A 42 15.92 8.31 5.56
CA ALA A 42 16.12 8.79 6.92
C ALA A 42 14.78 9.04 7.66
N ILE A 43 13.73 9.45 6.95
CA ILE A 43 12.38 9.63 7.51
C ILE A 43 11.81 8.31 8.05
N THR A 44 12.24 7.15 7.56
CA THR A 44 11.92 5.85 8.18
C THR A 44 12.28 5.86 9.67
N LEU A 45 13.44 6.40 10.04
CA LEU A 45 13.87 6.47 11.44
C LEU A 45 12.96 7.39 12.26
N ALA A 46 12.45 8.47 11.66
CA ALA A 46 11.48 9.35 12.31
C ALA A 46 10.15 8.64 12.56
N TRP A 47 9.65 7.85 11.60
CA TRP A 47 8.46 7.01 11.79
C TRP A 47 8.64 5.96 12.88
N VAL A 48 9.78 5.26 12.88
CA VAL A 48 10.11 4.27 13.92
C VAL A 48 10.19 4.94 15.29
N TRP A 49 10.94 6.04 15.41
CA TRP A 49 11.06 6.79 16.67
C TRP A 49 9.71 7.26 17.20
N LEU A 50 8.87 7.84 16.33
CA LEU A 50 7.53 8.29 16.69
C LEU A 50 6.65 7.11 17.10
N GLY A 51 6.67 6.01 16.34
CA GLY A 51 5.94 4.78 16.65
C GLY A 51 6.30 4.21 18.02
N VAL A 52 7.60 4.07 18.31
CA VAL A 52 8.12 3.63 19.62
C VAL A 52 7.68 4.58 20.74
N LYS A 53 7.78 5.89 20.52
CA LYS A 53 7.36 6.89 21.52
C LYS A 53 5.86 6.79 21.84
N LEU A 54 5.02 6.56 20.83
CA LEU A 54 3.57 6.40 21.02
C LEU A 54 3.21 5.05 21.67
N LEU A 55 3.99 4.00 21.46
CA LEU A 55 3.81 2.70 22.12
C LEU A 55 3.99 2.76 23.64
N GLN A 56 4.77 3.70 24.16
CA GLN A 56 5.07 3.81 25.59
C GLN A 56 3.87 4.27 26.44
N ARG A 57 2.80 4.79 25.82
CA ARG A 57 1.62 5.29 26.53
C ARG A 57 0.39 4.46 26.18
N PRO A 58 -0.36 3.93 27.15
CA PRO A 58 -1.55 3.11 26.88
C PRO A 58 -2.58 3.78 25.97
N SER A 59 -2.78 5.09 26.11
CA SER A 59 -3.74 5.85 25.30
C SER A 59 -3.34 6.01 23.83
N THR A 60 -2.06 5.89 23.49
CA THR A 60 -1.54 6.07 22.12
C THR A 60 -0.95 4.80 21.53
N GLN A 61 -0.98 3.69 22.26
CA GLN A 61 -0.32 2.46 21.89
C GLN A 61 -0.78 1.95 20.51
N VAL A 62 -2.08 2.03 20.21
CA VAL A 62 -2.64 1.61 18.92
C VAL A 62 -2.07 2.39 17.74
N TRP A 63 -1.78 3.68 17.94
CA TRP A 63 -1.20 4.57 16.93
C TRP A 63 0.30 4.30 16.76
N GLY A 64 1.00 4.04 17.86
CA GLY A 64 2.39 3.61 17.82
C GLY A 64 2.56 2.31 17.04
N ASP A 65 1.69 1.34 17.30
CA ASP A 65 1.64 0.07 16.58
C ASP A 65 1.41 0.29 15.08
N LEU A 66 0.36 1.04 14.71
CA LEU A 66 0.07 1.39 13.31
C LEU A 66 1.27 2.06 12.60
N LEU A 67 1.92 3.03 13.25
CA LEU A 67 3.08 3.73 12.68
C LEU A 67 4.30 2.82 12.50
N LEU A 68 4.51 1.83 13.38
CA LEU A 68 5.56 0.84 13.19
C LEU A 68 5.26 -0.14 12.05
N GLY A 69 3.99 -0.48 11.84
CA GLY A 69 3.59 -1.20 10.63
C GLY A 69 3.87 -0.39 9.36
N PHE A 70 3.48 0.87 9.38
CA PHE A 70 3.69 1.80 8.28
C PHE A 70 5.16 2.08 7.97
N SER A 71 6.04 2.13 8.98
CA SER A 71 7.46 2.38 8.74
C SER A 71 8.12 1.29 7.89
N TRP A 72 7.63 0.05 7.92
CA TRP A 72 8.10 -1.01 7.02
C TRP A 72 7.74 -0.74 5.56
N SER A 73 6.49 -0.34 5.30
CA SER A 73 6.04 0.06 3.95
C SER A 73 6.78 1.30 3.47
N TRP A 74 6.98 2.29 4.34
CA TRP A 74 7.79 3.48 4.00
C TRP A 74 9.23 3.10 3.68
N LEU A 75 9.88 2.26 4.49
CA LEU A 75 11.24 1.79 4.23
C LEU A 75 11.35 1.12 2.87
N ALA A 76 10.45 0.19 2.57
CA ALA A 76 10.43 -0.51 1.30
C ALA A 76 10.23 0.47 0.13
N GLY A 77 9.25 1.37 0.24
CA GLY A 77 9.02 2.41 -0.75
C GLY A 77 10.25 3.30 -0.98
N SER A 78 10.95 3.71 0.09
CA SER A 78 12.18 4.50 -0.01
C SER A 78 13.30 3.74 -0.73
N LEU A 79 13.48 2.44 -0.41
CA LEU A 79 14.52 1.61 -1.03
C LEU A 79 14.21 1.33 -2.50
N TYR A 80 12.99 0.88 -2.80
CA TYR A 80 12.61 0.52 -4.15
C TYR A 80 12.58 1.75 -5.07
N TRP A 81 11.81 2.78 -4.70
CA TRP A 81 11.65 3.96 -5.56
C TRP A 81 12.91 4.85 -5.63
N GLY A 82 13.81 4.75 -4.64
CA GLY A 82 15.06 5.49 -4.64
C GLY A 82 16.14 4.89 -5.53
N TRP A 83 16.25 3.55 -5.57
CA TRP A 83 17.38 2.89 -6.21
C TRP A 83 17.03 1.74 -7.16
N LEU A 84 15.92 1.03 -6.93
CA LEU A 84 15.62 -0.23 -7.62
C LEU A 84 14.45 -0.15 -8.63
N ARG A 85 13.82 1.02 -8.75
CA ARG A 85 12.61 1.28 -9.56
C ARG A 85 12.71 0.91 -11.05
N THR A 86 13.92 0.76 -11.58
CA THR A 86 14.16 0.46 -13.00
C THR A 86 13.73 -0.95 -13.37
N GLU A 87 13.69 -1.88 -12.41
CA GLU A 87 13.28 -3.25 -12.64
C GLU A 87 12.06 -3.61 -11.76
N PRO A 88 10.84 -3.64 -12.37
CA PRO A 88 9.59 -3.87 -11.65
C PRO A 88 9.52 -5.16 -10.84
N LEU A 89 10.25 -6.19 -11.26
CA LEU A 89 10.24 -7.48 -10.57
C LEU A 89 10.89 -7.43 -9.18
N TRP A 90 11.66 -6.38 -8.85
CA TRP A 90 12.18 -6.17 -7.50
C TRP A 90 11.18 -5.50 -6.56
N HIS A 91 10.05 -4.99 -7.06
CA HIS A 91 9.07 -4.26 -6.26
C HIS A 91 8.55 -5.12 -5.10
N LEU A 92 7.88 -6.23 -5.40
CA LEU A 92 7.34 -7.12 -4.37
C LEU A 92 8.40 -7.68 -3.39
N PRO A 93 9.58 -8.17 -3.83
CA PRO A 93 10.63 -8.59 -2.90
C PRO A 93 11.08 -7.50 -1.91
N VAL A 94 11.18 -6.25 -2.37
CA VAL A 94 11.59 -5.12 -1.52
C VAL A 94 10.45 -4.72 -0.57
N GLU A 95 9.20 -4.72 -1.03
CA GLU A 95 8.03 -4.52 -0.18
C GLU A 95 7.89 -5.61 0.90
N ALA A 96 8.38 -6.81 0.64
CA ALA A 96 8.35 -7.94 1.57
C ALA A 96 9.46 -7.94 2.65
N ILE A 97 10.36 -6.94 2.69
CA ILE A 97 11.46 -6.92 3.70
C ILE A 97 10.98 -6.92 5.15
N GLY A 98 9.81 -6.32 5.41
CA GLY A 98 9.18 -6.27 6.74
C GLY A 98 8.46 -7.58 7.12
N LEU A 99 8.22 -8.47 6.16
CA LEU A 99 7.40 -9.67 6.33
C LEU A 99 7.89 -10.60 7.45
N PRO A 100 9.19 -10.91 7.58
CA PRO A 100 9.67 -11.76 8.68
C PRO A 100 9.34 -11.17 10.05
N PHE A 101 9.46 -9.85 10.21
CA PHE A 101 9.16 -9.15 11.45
C PHE A 101 7.66 -9.10 11.74
N ALA A 102 6.84 -8.86 10.71
CA ALA A 102 5.39 -8.85 10.85
C ALA A 102 4.85 -10.22 11.26
N LEU A 103 5.32 -11.29 10.62
CA LEU A 103 4.94 -12.66 10.96
C LEU A 103 5.38 -13.04 12.38
N TRP A 104 6.61 -12.70 12.75
CA TRP A 104 7.11 -12.93 14.11
C TRP A 104 6.28 -12.17 15.16
N GLY A 105 5.96 -10.90 14.91
CA GLY A 105 5.13 -10.08 15.80
C GLY A 105 3.74 -10.68 15.99
N LEU A 106 3.08 -11.07 14.90
CA LEU A 106 1.76 -11.72 14.95
C LEU A 106 1.79 -13.05 15.71
N TRP A 107 2.83 -13.87 15.49
CA TRP A 107 3.01 -15.12 16.23
C TRP A 107 3.18 -14.90 17.74
N ARG A 108 3.88 -13.83 18.13
CA ARG A 108 4.01 -13.40 19.53
C ARG A 108 2.76 -12.70 20.08
N GLY A 109 1.75 -12.45 19.24
CA GLY A 109 0.58 -11.67 19.60
C GLY A 109 0.85 -10.17 19.81
N TRP A 110 2.02 -9.68 19.38
CA TRP A 110 2.47 -8.30 19.53
C TRP A 110 2.26 -7.50 18.25
N GLY A 111 2.00 -6.20 18.41
CA GLY A 111 1.95 -5.27 17.27
C GLY A 111 0.87 -5.62 16.23
N LYS A 112 -0.27 -6.19 16.63
CA LYS A 112 -1.24 -6.76 15.67
C LYS A 112 -1.79 -5.71 14.72
N VAL A 113 -1.93 -4.46 15.17
CA VAL A 113 -2.54 -3.39 14.37
C VAL A 113 -1.59 -2.93 13.25
N GLY A 114 -0.32 -2.71 13.59
CA GLY A 114 0.71 -2.38 12.62
C GLY A 114 1.05 -3.54 11.70
N ASN A 115 1.20 -4.75 12.24
CA ASN A 115 1.56 -5.91 11.45
C ASN A 115 0.46 -6.28 10.45
N LEU A 116 -0.83 -6.21 10.83
CA LEU A 116 -1.91 -6.42 9.86
C LEU A 116 -2.11 -5.24 8.91
N PHE A 117 -1.82 -4.01 9.31
CA PHE A 117 -1.74 -2.89 8.35
C PHE A 117 -0.71 -3.20 7.25
N TYR A 118 0.51 -3.56 7.65
CA TYR A 118 1.61 -3.88 6.74
C TYR A 118 1.27 -5.07 5.83
N LEU A 119 0.69 -6.15 6.38
CA LEU A 119 0.25 -7.29 5.57
C LEU A 119 -0.86 -6.92 4.58
N GLY A 120 -1.80 -6.05 4.97
CA GLY A 120 -2.83 -5.55 4.06
C GLY A 120 -2.25 -4.74 2.91
N SER A 121 -1.29 -3.85 3.21
CA SER A 121 -0.55 -3.09 2.19
C SER A 121 0.23 -4.00 1.26
N LEU A 122 1.00 -4.96 1.81
CA LEU A 122 1.78 -5.91 1.02
C LEU A 122 0.88 -6.80 0.15
N PHE A 123 -0.28 -7.21 0.66
CA PHE A 123 -1.26 -7.97 -0.12
C PHE A 123 -1.81 -7.14 -1.28
N GLY A 124 -2.16 -5.87 -1.05
CA GLY A 124 -2.54 -4.93 -2.10
C GLY A 124 -1.48 -4.84 -3.19
N THR A 125 -0.25 -4.54 -2.79
CA THR A 125 0.91 -4.48 -3.70
C THR A 125 1.11 -5.77 -4.49
N ALA A 126 1.06 -6.92 -3.83
CA ALA A 126 1.22 -8.22 -4.50
C ALA A 126 0.15 -8.45 -5.57
N MET A 127 -1.11 -8.09 -5.27
CA MET A 127 -2.21 -8.23 -6.22
C MET A 127 -2.06 -7.30 -7.43
N THR A 128 -1.66 -6.04 -7.21
CA THR A 128 -1.39 -5.09 -8.28
C THR A 128 -0.17 -5.51 -9.12
N ASP A 129 0.90 -6.02 -8.50
CA ASP A 129 2.07 -6.54 -9.23
C ASP A 129 1.74 -7.77 -10.08
N ILE A 130 0.93 -8.69 -9.54
CA ILE A 130 0.40 -9.84 -10.31
C ILE A 130 -0.41 -9.36 -11.50
N TYR A 131 -1.27 -8.35 -11.32
CA TYR A 131 -2.01 -7.74 -12.42
C TYR A 131 -1.07 -7.19 -13.51
N PHE A 132 -0.03 -6.44 -13.13
CA PHE A 132 0.95 -5.88 -14.06
C PHE A 132 1.70 -6.96 -14.83
N TYR A 133 2.04 -8.07 -14.17
CA TYR A 133 2.69 -9.21 -14.79
C TYR A 133 1.78 -9.89 -15.81
N LEU A 134 0.55 -10.25 -15.42
CA LEU A 134 -0.40 -11.00 -16.24
C LEU A 134 -0.94 -10.21 -17.44
N THR A 135 -0.98 -8.88 -17.33
CA THR A 135 -1.46 -7.99 -18.40
C THR A 135 -0.34 -7.42 -19.26
N HIS A 136 0.91 -7.84 -19.04
CA HIS A 136 2.08 -7.35 -19.77
C HIS A 136 2.30 -5.84 -19.66
N LEU A 137 2.09 -5.27 -18.47
CA LEU A 137 2.34 -3.84 -18.20
C LEU A 137 3.80 -3.53 -17.81
N ILE A 138 4.56 -4.54 -17.38
CA ILE A 138 5.98 -4.41 -17.00
C ILE A 138 6.85 -3.72 -18.06
N PRO A 139 6.73 -4.01 -19.38
CA PRO A 139 7.50 -3.29 -20.40
C PRO A 139 7.24 -1.79 -20.42
N TYR A 140 5.98 -1.36 -20.25
CA TYR A 140 5.63 0.06 -20.19
C TYR A 140 6.19 0.73 -18.95
N TRP A 141 6.16 0.05 -17.79
CA TRP A 141 6.82 0.53 -16.58
C TRP A 141 8.30 0.79 -16.84
N ARG A 142 9.03 -0.19 -17.38
CA ARG A 142 10.47 -0.05 -17.68
C ARG A 142 10.75 1.16 -18.58
N GLN A 143 9.92 1.41 -19.58
CA GLN A 143 10.05 2.57 -20.46
C GLN A 143 9.84 3.89 -19.70
N VAL A 144 8.80 4.00 -18.85
CA VAL A 144 8.53 5.22 -18.06
C VAL A 144 9.70 5.58 -17.14
N MET A 145 10.46 4.59 -16.67
CA MET A 145 11.57 4.84 -15.73
C MET A 145 12.82 5.45 -16.37
N VAL A 146 12.94 5.39 -17.70
CA VAL A 146 14.13 5.86 -18.44
C VAL A 146 13.88 7.10 -19.28
N VAL A 147 12.63 7.48 -19.53
CA VAL A 147 12.29 8.67 -20.31
C VAL A 147 12.11 9.91 -19.44
N GLU A 148 12.34 11.07 -20.03
CA GLU A 148 11.97 12.34 -19.40
C GLU A 148 10.44 12.42 -19.20
N PRO A 149 9.94 13.05 -18.11
CA PRO A 149 8.51 13.11 -17.81
C PRO A 149 7.64 13.64 -18.96
N VAL A 150 8.16 14.60 -19.75
CA VAL A 150 7.47 15.18 -20.92
C VAL A 150 7.24 14.15 -22.03
N LEU A 151 8.08 13.11 -22.10
CA LEU A 151 8.03 12.05 -23.10
C LEU A 151 7.28 10.80 -22.60
N ALA A 152 6.77 10.80 -21.36
CA ALA A 152 6.09 9.65 -20.77
C ALA A 152 4.65 9.46 -21.28
N LYS A 153 4.01 10.52 -21.80
CA LYS A 153 2.60 10.51 -22.22
C LYS A 153 2.25 9.39 -23.21
N PRO A 154 3.00 9.16 -24.32
CA PRO A 154 2.68 8.08 -25.25
C PRO A 154 2.78 6.68 -24.61
N ILE A 155 3.70 6.52 -23.64
CA ILE A 155 3.87 5.24 -22.92
C ILE A 155 2.64 4.97 -22.04
N PHE A 156 2.12 5.99 -21.35
CA PHE A 156 0.89 5.86 -20.58
C PHE A 156 -0.32 5.55 -21.47
N GLN A 157 -0.44 6.18 -22.63
CA GLN A 157 -1.52 5.89 -23.57
C GLN A 157 -1.48 4.43 -24.06
N ASN A 158 -0.31 3.91 -24.39
CA ASN A 158 -0.15 2.51 -24.78
C ASN A 158 -0.44 1.54 -23.62
N ALA A 159 -0.02 1.89 -22.40
CA ALA A 159 -0.35 1.12 -21.20
C ALA A 159 -1.87 1.08 -20.95
N ILE A 160 -2.57 2.21 -21.12
CA ILE A 160 -4.04 2.25 -21.02
C ILE A 160 -4.70 1.41 -22.09
N ALA A 161 -4.23 1.47 -23.34
CA ALA A 161 -4.73 0.63 -24.41
C ALA A 161 -4.59 -0.87 -24.06
N GLN A 162 -3.48 -1.26 -23.43
CA GLN A 162 -3.26 -2.61 -22.92
C GLN A 162 -4.27 -2.98 -21.81
N VAL A 163 -4.51 -2.08 -20.85
CA VAL A 163 -5.52 -2.24 -19.79
C VAL A 163 -6.93 -2.40 -20.36
N GLN A 164 -7.26 -1.67 -21.44
CA GLN A 164 -8.58 -1.68 -22.08
C GLN A 164 -8.84 -2.90 -22.97
N THR A 165 -7.86 -3.78 -23.16
CA THR A 165 -8.09 -5.06 -23.84
C THR A 165 -9.06 -5.93 -23.02
N PRO A 166 -9.80 -6.87 -23.66
CA PRO A 166 -10.65 -7.81 -22.91
C PRO A 166 -9.87 -8.58 -21.83
N TRP A 167 -8.61 -8.92 -22.09
CA TRP A 167 -7.72 -9.56 -21.12
C TRP A 167 -7.36 -8.64 -19.94
N GLY A 168 -6.98 -7.40 -20.22
CA GLY A 168 -6.68 -6.38 -19.21
C GLY A 168 -7.87 -6.09 -18.31
N ILE A 169 -9.07 -5.93 -18.89
CA ILE A 169 -10.31 -5.72 -18.14
C ILE A 169 -10.65 -6.96 -17.30
N SER A 170 -10.52 -8.17 -17.83
CA SER A 170 -10.83 -9.40 -17.09
C SER A 170 -9.98 -9.52 -15.82
N TRP A 171 -8.67 -9.28 -15.92
CA TRP A 171 -7.80 -9.30 -14.74
C TRP A 171 -8.02 -8.11 -13.81
N ALA A 172 -8.45 -6.95 -14.32
CA ALA A 172 -8.80 -5.81 -13.48
C ALA A 172 -10.05 -6.12 -12.63
N VAL A 173 -11.04 -6.81 -13.21
CA VAL A 173 -12.21 -7.30 -12.47
C VAL A 173 -11.79 -8.29 -11.39
N VAL A 174 -10.89 -9.24 -11.70
CA VAL A 174 -10.35 -10.18 -10.71
C VAL A 174 -9.64 -9.44 -9.58
N LEU A 175 -8.77 -8.49 -9.90
CA LEU A 175 -8.05 -7.65 -8.93
C LEU A 175 -9.02 -6.94 -7.98
N VAL A 176 -9.98 -6.17 -8.53
CA VAL A 176 -10.95 -5.41 -7.74
C VAL A 176 -11.85 -6.33 -6.92
N ALA A 177 -12.29 -7.46 -7.48
CA ALA A 177 -13.12 -8.42 -6.78
C ALA A 177 -12.35 -9.06 -5.61
N THR A 178 -11.11 -9.48 -5.81
CA THR A 178 -10.28 -10.08 -4.75
C THR A 178 -10.01 -9.10 -3.63
N LEU A 179 -9.53 -7.88 -3.94
CA LEU A 179 -9.28 -6.84 -2.94
C LEU A 179 -10.57 -6.44 -2.22
N GLY A 180 -11.67 -6.29 -2.96
CA GLY A 180 -12.98 -5.95 -2.42
C GLY A 180 -13.51 -7.01 -1.47
N ILE A 181 -13.52 -8.28 -1.88
CA ILE A 181 -13.98 -9.39 -1.04
C ILE A 181 -13.14 -9.50 0.23
N VAL A 182 -11.81 -9.50 0.11
CA VAL A 182 -10.90 -9.64 1.25
C VAL A 182 -11.00 -8.44 2.20
N GLY A 183 -11.03 -7.22 1.66
CA GLY A 183 -11.15 -5.99 2.43
C GLY A 183 -12.50 -5.86 3.14
N LEU A 184 -13.61 -6.16 2.46
CA LEU A 184 -14.96 -6.12 3.06
C LEU A 184 -15.17 -7.25 4.07
N TRP A 185 -14.66 -8.47 3.79
CA TRP A 185 -14.66 -9.56 4.75
C TRP A 185 -13.93 -9.18 6.03
N SER A 186 -12.80 -8.47 5.93
CA SER A 186 -12.06 -7.99 7.08
C SER A 186 -12.87 -7.01 7.96
N LEU A 187 -13.73 -6.17 7.36
CA LEU A 187 -14.62 -5.26 8.12
C LEU A 187 -15.69 -6.00 8.92
N THR A 188 -15.99 -7.27 8.60
CA THR A 188 -16.91 -8.08 9.41
C THR A 188 -16.32 -8.47 10.77
N LYS A 189 -15.02 -8.23 10.98
CA LYS A 189 -14.32 -8.60 12.21
C LYS A 189 -14.38 -7.44 13.21
N GLU A 190 -14.68 -7.77 14.47
CA GLU A 190 -14.79 -6.76 15.54
C GLU A 190 -13.41 -6.21 15.96
N GLN A 191 -12.31 -6.94 15.74
CA GLN A 191 -11.01 -6.56 16.30
C GLN A 191 -10.32 -5.43 15.52
N PRO A 192 -9.70 -4.44 16.20
CA PRO A 192 -9.12 -3.25 15.57
C PRO A 192 -8.11 -3.49 14.43
N HIS A 193 -7.30 -4.54 14.53
CA HIS A 193 -6.28 -4.87 13.52
C HIS A 193 -6.87 -5.28 12.16
N TRP A 194 -8.11 -5.77 12.13
CA TRP A 194 -8.79 -6.08 10.87
C TRP A 194 -9.33 -4.82 10.18
N TRP A 195 -9.58 -3.74 10.93
CA TRP A 195 -9.97 -2.45 10.35
C TRP A 195 -8.78 -1.78 9.66
N THR A 196 -7.57 -1.88 10.24
CA THR A 196 -6.36 -1.37 9.59
C THR A 196 -5.96 -2.21 8.37
N PHE A 197 -6.08 -3.55 8.46
CA PHE A 197 -5.93 -4.43 7.30
C PHE A 197 -6.89 -4.04 6.17
N SER A 198 -8.18 -3.88 6.48
CA SER A 198 -9.20 -3.49 5.50
C SER A 198 -8.90 -2.14 4.87
N GLY A 199 -8.54 -1.14 5.68
CA GLY A 199 -8.18 0.18 5.20
C GLY A 199 -7.03 0.12 4.20
N ALA A 200 -5.98 -0.66 4.50
CA ALA A 200 -4.86 -0.84 3.58
C ALA A 200 -5.25 -1.57 2.28
N VAL A 201 -6.06 -2.62 2.36
CA VAL A 201 -6.49 -3.40 1.18
C VAL A 201 -7.44 -2.60 0.29
N LEU A 202 -8.49 -1.99 0.86
CA LEU A 202 -9.51 -1.27 0.07
C LEU A 202 -8.96 0.05 -0.51
N SER A 203 -8.04 0.71 0.19
CA SER A 203 -7.39 1.92 -0.35
C SER A 203 -6.49 1.63 -1.55
N THR A 204 -5.99 0.39 -1.70
CA THR A 204 -5.25 -0.02 -2.92
C THR A 204 -6.14 0.15 -4.16
N ILE A 205 -7.41 -0.24 -4.11
CA ILE A 205 -8.37 -0.04 -5.21
C ILE A 205 -8.51 1.45 -5.55
N VAL A 206 -8.59 2.30 -4.52
CA VAL A 206 -8.73 3.75 -4.68
C VAL A 206 -7.49 4.34 -5.34
N VAL A 207 -6.30 3.98 -4.86
CA VAL A 207 -5.02 4.45 -5.41
C VAL A 207 -4.85 4.02 -6.86
N ASP A 208 -5.11 2.74 -7.17
CA ASP A 208 -5.03 2.23 -8.54
C ASP A 208 -6.02 2.92 -9.47
N SER A 209 -7.23 3.21 -8.98
CA SER A 209 -8.24 3.98 -9.73
C SER A 209 -7.78 5.42 -9.99
N LEU A 210 -7.13 6.07 -9.02
CA LEU A 210 -6.55 7.41 -9.18
C LEU A 210 -5.43 7.41 -10.23
N PHE A 211 -4.56 6.40 -10.22
CA PHE A 211 -3.52 6.26 -11.24
C PHE A 211 -4.10 6.01 -12.63
N TRP A 212 -5.12 5.16 -12.73
CA TRP A 212 -5.81 4.93 -14.00
C TRP A 212 -6.46 6.21 -14.53
N LEU A 213 -7.14 6.98 -13.68
CA LEU A 213 -7.71 8.28 -14.05
C LEU A 213 -6.63 9.28 -14.46
N ALA A 214 -5.54 9.38 -13.70
CA ALA A 214 -4.42 10.26 -14.02
C ALA A 214 -3.79 9.91 -15.37
N ALA A 215 -3.62 8.62 -15.67
CA ALA A 215 -3.11 8.17 -16.96
C ALA A 215 -4.05 8.55 -18.11
N ASN A 216 -5.37 8.49 -17.92
CA ASN A 216 -6.35 8.89 -18.95
C ASN A 216 -6.37 10.41 -19.21
N LEU A 217 -6.00 11.22 -18.21
CA LEU A 217 -5.94 12.68 -18.30
C LEU A 217 -4.58 13.22 -18.78
N ALA A 218 -3.54 12.38 -18.81
CA ALA A 218 -2.16 12.74 -19.13
C ALA A 218 -1.91 13.03 -20.61
#